data_AF-A0A1G3RTY1-F1
#
_entry.id   AF-A0A1G3RTY1-F1
#
_cell.length_a   1.000
_cell.length_b   1.000
_cell.length_c   1.000
_cell.angle_alpha   90.00
_cell.angle_beta   90.00
_cell.angle_gamma   90.00
#
_symmetry.space_group_name_H-M   'P 1'
#
loop_
_entity.id
_entity.type
_entity.pdbx_description
1 polymer ?
#
loop_
_entity_poly.entity_id
_entity_poly.type
_entity_poly.pdbx_seq_one_letter_code
_entity_poly.pdbx_strand_id
1 'polypeptide(L)'
;MASGPAVEERWGMSGEQLGPDHPAWDLEAWYLAQGIVSMAMILSPQAVILGGGVMAVPGMIDRVRAYANEHCAGYLARPAGAQGWTELIKGPLLPNPGLAGACLLAIKALKAQ
;
A
#
# COMPACT_ATOMS: atom_id res chain seq x y z
N MET A 1 13.45 -4.53 -0.31
CA MET A 1 13.49 -3.30 0.52
C MET A 1 12.25 -3.15 1.38
N ALA A 2 11.03 -3.31 0.83
CA ALA A 2 9.78 -3.24 1.58
C ALA A 2 8.86 -4.45 1.30
N SER A 3 9.33 -5.64 1.64
CA SER A 3 8.63 -6.91 1.40
C SER A 3 8.82 -7.83 2.59
N GLY A 4 7.91 -8.81 2.77
CA GLY A 4 8.03 -9.80 3.86
C GLY A 4 9.43 -10.44 3.95
N PRO A 5 10.02 -10.94 2.86
CA PRO A 5 11.38 -11.46 2.86
C PRO A 5 12.45 -10.42 3.22
N ALA A 6 12.28 -9.15 2.81
CA ALA A 6 13.23 -8.09 3.15
C ALA A 6 13.14 -7.68 4.64
N VAL A 7 11.95 -7.76 5.23
CA VAL A 7 11.75 -7.61 6.68
C VAL A 7 12.46 -8.74 7.41
N GLU A 8 12.27 -9.98 6.96
CA GLU A 8 12.91 -11.15 7.55
C GLU A 8 14.43 -11.09 7.49
N GLU A 9 14.99 -10.78 6.33
CA GLU A 9 16.44 -10.61 6.14
C GLU A 9 17.01 -9.51 7.05
N ARG A 10 16.28 -8.40 7.23
CA ARG A 10 16.74 -7.27 8.03
C ARG A 10 16.68 -7.52 9.53
N TRP A 11 15.62 -8.17 9.99
CA TRP A 11 15.32 -8.31 11.42
C TRP A 11 15.64 -9.70 11.97
N GLY A 12 16.04 -10.64 11.11
CA GLY A 12 16.37 -12.03 11.48
C GLY A 12 15.17 -12.84 11.97
N MET A 13 13.95 -12.32 11.76
CA MET A 13 12.69 -12.90 12.23
C MET A 13 11.62 -12.69 11.17
N SER A 14 10.74 -13.66 10.98
CA SER A 14 9.65 -13.49 10.02
C SER A 14 8.73 -12.34 10.44
N GLY A 15 8.12 -11.65 9.47
CA GLY A 15 7.21 -10.55 9.75
C GLY A 15 6.03 -10.94 10.65
N GLU A 16 5.63 -12.20 10.65
CA GLU A 16 4.56 -12.75 11.50
C GLU A 16 4.96 -12.84 12.99
N GLN A 17 6.25 -12.94 13.27
CA GLN A 17 6.79 -12.98 14.64
C GLN A 17 7.04 -11.60 15.23
N LEU A 18 7.05 -10.56 14.40
CA LEU A 18 7.23 -9.18 14.84
C LEU A 18 5.90 -8.66 15.43
N GLY A 19 5.96 -8.15 16.67
CA GLY A 19 4.80 -7.53 17.30
C GLY A 19 4.30 -6.28 16.53
N PRO A 20 3.04 -5.86 16.72
CA PRO A 20 2.44 -4.73 15.98
C PRO A 20 3.13 -3.37 16.20
N ASP A 21 3.84 -3.23 17.31
CA ASP A 21 4.58 -2.02 17.69
C ASP A 21 6.07 -2.09 17.32
N HIS A 22 6.50 -3.13 16.62
CA HIS A 22 7.90 -3.28 16.23
C HIS A 22 8.32 -2.17 15.24
N PRO A 23 9.53 -1.56 15.40
CA PRO A 23 9.99 -0.46 14.55
C PRO A 23 10.14 -0.83 13.06
N ALA A 24 10.17 -2.12 12.74
CA ALA A 24 10.12 -2.60 11.35
C ALA A 24 8.98 -1.97 10.56
N TRP A 25 7.79 -1.87 11.17
CA TRP A 25 6.60 -1.43 10.48
C TRP A 25 6.58 0.06 10.18
N ASP A 26 7.25 0.85 11.01
CA ASP A 26 7.44 2.27 10.78
C ASP A 26 8.35 2.50 9.55
N LEU A 27 9.47 1.76 9.49
CA LEU A 27 10.38 1.77 8.35
C LEU A 27 9.72 1.27 7.06
N GLU A 28 8.95 0.19 7.14
CA GLU A 28 8.20 -0.35 5.99
C GLU A 28 7.17 0.65 5.48
N ALA A 29 6.44 1.33 6.39
CA ALA A 29 5.47 2.34 6.02
C ALA A 29 6.12 3.55 5.33
N TRP A 30 7.28 3.97 5.82
CA TRP A 30 8.10 5.02 5.22
C TRP A 30 8.52 4.67 3.78
N TYR A 31 9.04 3.45 3.55
CA TYR A 31 9.41 3.02 2.19
C TYR A 31 8.20 2.93 1.25
N LEU A 32 7.08 2.38 1.71
CA LEU A 32 5.86 2.30 0.90
C LEU A 32 5.36 3.69 0.52
N ALA A 33 5.35 4.64 1.46
CA ALA A 33 4.95 6.01 1.22
C ALA A 33 5.78 6.68 0.11
N GLN A 34 7.09 6.46 0.06
CA GLN A 34 7.95 7.02 -0.99
C GLN A 34 7.58 6.51 -2.38
N GLY A 35 7.35 5.20 -2.49
CA GLY A 35 6.90 4.60 -3.75
C GLY A 35 5.57 5.19 -4.20
N ILE A 36 4.63 5.37 -3.28
CA ILE A 36 3.31 5.92 -3.57
C ILE A 36 3.39 7.40 -3.98
N VAL A 37 4.16 8.23 -3.28
CA VAL A 37 4.34 9.65 -3.63
C VAL A 37 4.97 9.77 -5.02
N SER A 38 5.96 8.93 -5.32
CA SER A 38 6.58 8.88 -6.65
C SER A 38 5.57 8.52 -7.73
N MET A 39 4.75 7.48 -7.51
CA MET A 39 3.67 7.12 -8.42
C MET A 39 2.62 8.22 -8.55
N ALA A 40 2.29 8.92 -7.47
CA ALA A 40 1.35 10.04 -7.50
C ALA A 40 1.85 11.17 -8.39
N MET A 41 3.15 11.49 -8.33
CA MET A 41 3.77 12.52 -9.17
C MET A 41 3.88 12.11 -10.64
N ILE A 42 4.09 10.81 -10.93
CA ILE A 42 4.30 10.32 -12.30
C ILE A 42 2.98 10.03 -13.02
N LEU A 43 2.03 9.39 -12.33
CA LEU A 43 0.83 8.82 -12.94
C LEU A 43 -0.46 9.56 -12.56
N SER A 44 -0.44 10.37 -11.49
CA SER A 44 -1.63 11.03 -10.94
C SER A 44 -2.85 10.08 -10.81
N PRO A 45 -2.70 8.91 -10.15
CA PRO A 45 -3.77 7.92 -10.08
C PRO A 45 -4.95 8.44 -9.26
N GLN A 46 -6.14 7.90 -9.54
CA GLN A 46 -7.35 8.21 -8.74
C GLN A 46 -7.45 7.39 -7.46
N ALA A 47 -6.77 6.25 -7.40
CA ALA A 47 -6.70 5.38 -6.23
C ALA A 47 -5.42 4.54 -6.26
N VAL A 48 -4.90 4.25 -5.07
CA VAL A 48 -3.80 3.31 -4.83
C VAL A 48 -4.31 2.26 -3.85
N ILE A 49 -4.36 1.00 -4.28
CA ILE A 49 -4.86 -0.11 -3.46
C ILE A 49 -3.68 -0.88 -2.87
N LEU A 50 -3.53 -0.85 -1.55
CA LEU A 50 -2.48 -1.55 -0.83
C LEU A 50 -3.01 -2.85 -0.23
N GLY A 51 -2.47 -3.99 -0.67
CA GLY A 51 -2.77 -5.31 -0.14
C GLY A 51 -1.52 -6.11 0.19
N GLY A 52 -1.68 -7.42 0.40
CA GLY A 52 -0.58 -8.32 0.79
C GLY A 52 -0.38 -8.40 2.30
N GLY A 53 0.44 -9.36 2.75
CA GLY A 53 0.60 -9.70 4.17
C GLY A 53 1.14 -8.57 5.04
N VAL A 54 2.03 -7.73 4.50
CA VAL A 54 2.57 -6.55 5.23
C VAL A 54 1.44 -5.56 5.58
N MET A 55 0.45 -5.42 4.71
CA MET A 55 -0.70 -4.54 4.96
C MET A 55 -1.71 -5.11 5.96
N ALA A 56 -1.54 -6.36 6.41
CA ALA A 56 -2.38 -6.96 7.45
C ALA A 56 -1.99 -6.50 8.87
N VAL A 57 -0.83 -5.87 9.04
CA VAL A 57 -0.41 -5.30 10.33
C VAL A 57 -1.38 -4.18 10.74
N PRO A 58 -1.95 -4.20 11.96
CA PRO A 58 -2.88 -3.18 12.42
C PRO A 58 -2.29 -1.76 12.31
N GLY A 59 -3.06 -0.82 11.75
CA GLY A 59 -2.64 0.57 11.59
C GLY A 59 -1.62 0.84 10.48
N MET A 60 -1.18 -0.19 9.73
CA MET A 60 -0.16 -0.03 8.69
C MET A 60 -0.55 0.99 7.62
N ILE A 61 -1.81 0.94 7.15
CA ILE A 61 -2.29 1.87 6.11
C ILE A 61 -2.27 3.32 6.58
N ASP A 62 -2.54 3.58 7.87
CA ASP A 62 -2.55 4.93 8.42
C ASP A 62 -1.13 5.46 8.60
N ARG A 63 -0.16 4.60 8.98
CA ARG A 63 1.27 4.94 8.98
C ARG A 63 1.74 5.32 7.57
N VAL A 64 1.36 4.56 6.55
CA VAL A 64 1.71 4.86 5.14
C VAL A 64 1.12 6.20 4.70
N ARG A 65 -0.15 6.49 5.03
CA ARG A 65 -0.80 7.77 4.71
C ARG A 65 -0.11 8.96 5.38
N ALA A 66 0.29 8.80 6.64
CA ALA A 66 1.01 9.83 7.38
C ALA A 66 2.35 10.17 6.72
N TYR A 67 3.16 9.14 6.41
CA TYR A 67 4.43 9.35 5.71
C TYR A 67 4.25 9.87 4.28
N ALA A 68 3.20 9.46 3.56
CA ALA A 68 2.94 9.98 2.23
C ALA A 68 2.63 11.48 2.26
N ASN A 69 1.86 11.92 3.25
CA ASN A 69 1.60 13.34 3.49
C ASN A 69 2.87 14.11 3.83
N GLU A 70 3.71 13.56 4.71
CA GLU A 70 5.00 14.15 5.09
C GLU A 70 5.93 14.27 3.89
N HIS A 71 6.14 13.19 3.14
CA HIS A 71 7.04 13.15 1.98
C HIS A 71 6.59 14.05 0.83
N CYS A 72 5.27 14.22 0.64
CA CYS A 72 4.75 15.13 -0.37
C CYS A 72 4.98 16.60 0.00
N ALA A 73 5.06 16.92 1.30
CA ALA A 73 5.30 18.27 1.81
C ALA A 73 4.40 19.36 1.16
N GLY A 74 3.17 18.99 0.77
CA GLY A 74 2.22 19.90 0.12
C GLY A 74 2.50 20.23 -1.35
N TYR A 75 3.43 19.52 -2.02
CA TYR A 75 3.77 19.78 -3.43
C TYR A 75 2.60 19.51 -4.39
N LEU A 76 1.84 18.44 -4.15
CA LEU A 76 0.69 18.08 -4.98
C LEU A 76 -0.57 18.80 -4.51
N ALA A 77 -1.28 19.45 -5.44
CA ALA A 77 -2.62 19.99 -5.19
C ALA A 77 -3.69 18.88 -5.06
N ARG A 78 -3.39 17.67 -5.57
CA ARG A 78 -4.19 16.46 -5.37
C ARG A 78 -3.25 15.25 -5.37
N PRO A 79 -3.20 14.42 -4.31
CA PRO A 79 -3.92 14.53 -3.04
C PRO A 79 -3.45 15.73 -2.19
N ALA A 80 -4.39 16.47 -1.59
CA ALA A 80 -4.11 17.63 -0.74
C ALA A 80 -4.28 17.29 0.74
N GLY A 81 -3.21 17.47 1.51
CA GLY A 81 -3.20 17.23 2.96
C GLY A 81 -3.56 15.79 3.35
N ALA A 82 -3.70 15.55 4.65
CA ALA A 82 -3.96 14.21 5.20
C ALA A 82 -5.23 13.56 4.62
N GLN A 83 -6.30 14.33 4.46
CA GLN A 83 -7.57 13.83 3.91
C GLN A 83 -7.41 13.34 2.45
N GLY A 84 -6.66 14.07 1.62
CA GLY A 84 -6.40 13.64 0.25
C GLY A 84 -5.67 12.30 0.17
N TRP A 85 -4.73 12.05 1.08
CA TRP A 85 -4.01 10.77 1.14
C TRP A 85 -4.91 9.62 1.62
N THR A 86 -5.83 9.87 2.55
CA THR A 86 -6.85 8.91 2.97
C THR A 86 -7.78 8.52 1.83
N GLU A 87 -8.16 9.47 0.99
CA GLU A 87 -9.00 9.24 -0.19
C GLU A 87 -8.27 8.53 -1.33
N LEU A 88 -6.96 8.77 -1.48
CA LEU A 88 -6.15 8.14 -2.52
C LEU A 88 -5.77 6.70 -2.14
N ILE A 89 -5.23 6.50 -0.95
CA ILE A 89 -4.66 5.22 -0.50
C ILE A 89 -5.73 4.40 0.23
N LYS A 90 -6.09 3.23 -0.31
CA LYS A 90 -7.14 2.36 0.22
C LYS A 90 -6.67 0.92 0.37
N GLY A 91 -7.36 0.17 1.23
CA GLY A 91 -7.23 -1.29 1.27
C GLY A 91 -8.09 -1.96 0.16
N PRO A 92 -7.82 -3.23 -0.15
CA PRO A 92 -8.67 -4.00 -1.06
C PRO A 92 -10.08 -4.17 -0.48
N LEU A 93 -11.10 -4.06 -1.34
CA LEU A 93 -12.49 -4.27 -0.95
C LEU A 93 -12.83 -5.76 -0.81
N LEU A 94 -12.18 -6.60 -1.62
CA LEU A 94 -12.44 -8.03 -1.68
C LEU A 94 -11.37 -8.80 -0.88
N PRO A 95 -11.71 -9.96 -0.30
CA PRO A 95 -10.75 -10.80 0.40
C PRO A 95 -9.68 -11.36 -0.56
N ASN A 96 -10.06 -11.69 -1.79
CA ASN A 96 -9.18 -12.26 -2.81
C ASN A 96 -9.31 -11.50 -4.14
N PRO A 97 -8.83 -10.25 -4.23
CA PRO A 97 -9.03 -9.41 -5.41
C PRO A 97 -8.35 -9.99 -6.65
N GLY A 98 -7.22 -10.69 -6.49
CA GLY A 98 -6.53 -11.36 -7.60
C GLY A 98 -7.34 -12.49 -8.22
N LEU A 99 -7.92 -13.37 -7.40
CA LEU A 99 -8.78 -14.47 -7.88
C LEU A 99 -10.06 -13.94 -8.54
N ALA A 100 -10.71 -12.95 -7.91
CA ALA A 100 -11.88 -12.30 -8.50
C ALA A 100 -11.54 -11.64 -9.85
N GLY A 101 -10.38 -10.97 -9.94
CA GLY A 101 -9.86 -10.40 -11.18
C GLY A 101 -9.66 -11.45 -12.27
N ALA A 102 -9.09 -12.62 -11.94
CA ALA A 102 -8.91 -13.71 -12.90
C ALA A 102 -10.26 -14.23 -13.44
N CYS A 103 -11.26 -14.41 -12.57
CA CYS A 103 -12.61 -14.79 -13.01
C CYS A 103 -13.25 -13.73 -13.92
N LEU A 104 -13.09 -12.44 -13.59
CA LEU A 104 -13.58 -11.34 -14.42
C LEU A 104 -12.91 -11.29 -15.79
N LEU A 105 -11.60 -11.55 -15.85
CA LEU A 105 -10.87 -11.65 -17.11
C LEU A 105 -11.39 -12.83 -17.96
N ALA A 106 -11.67 -13.98 -17.36
CA ALA A 106 -12.25 -15.13 -18.05
C ALA A 106 -13.65 -14.82 -18.62
N ILE A 107 -14.53 -14.18 -17.83
CA ILE A 107 -15.85 -13.75 -18.29
C ILE A 107 -15.73 -12.73 -19.43
N LYS A 108 -14.78 -11.80 -19.35
CA LYS A 108 -14.55 -10.80 -20.39
C LYS A 108 -14.07 -11.46 -21.69
N ALA A 109 -13.19 -12.46 -21.61
CA ALA A 109 -12.72 -13.21 -22.77
C ALA A 109 -13.86 -14.02 -23.43
N LEU A 110 -14.75 -14.64 -22.64
CA LEU A 110 -15.91 -15.36 -23.15
C LEU A 110 -16.90 -14.44 -23.88
N LYS A 111 -17.11 -13.21 -23.38
CA LYS A 111 -18.00 -12.22 -24.01
C LYS A 111 -17.44 -11.55 -25.26
N ALA A 112 -16.13 -11.67 -25.48
CA ALA A 112 -15.45 -11.11 -26.65
C ALA A 112 -15.44 -12.08 -27.85
N GLN A 113 -15.93 -13.31 -27.66
CA GLN A 113 -16.22 -14.29 -28.71
C GLN A 113 -17.64 -14.08 -29.24
#